data_AF-A0A699UNV2-F1
#
_entry.id   AF-A0A699UNV2-F1
#
_cell.length_a   1.000
_cell.length_b   1.000
_cell.length_c   1.000
_cell.angle_alpha   90.00
_cell.angle_beta   90.00
_cell.angle_gamma   90.00
#
_symmetry.space_group_name_H-M   'P 1'
#
loop_
_entity.id
_entity.type
_entity.pdbx_description
1 polymer ?
#
loop_
_entity_poly.entity_id
_entity_poly.type
_entity_poly.pdbx_seq_one_letter_code
_entity_poly.pdbx_strand_id
1 'polypeptide(L)' 'EDFSFISTDFVPLLNVKPSTLRPGYVIEVANGKKVETDMIICGCILELGDSLFTIDLIPFGHGSFDIIVGMIGCLDIRLR' A
#
# COMPACT_ATOMS: atom_id res chain seq x y z
N GLU A 1 -8.02 0.90 10.61
CA GLU A 1 -7.45 1.68 9.49
C GLU A 1 -7.11 0.66 8.43
N ASP A 2 -7.71 0.76 7.25
CA ASP A 2 -7.40 -0.13 6.14
C ASP A 2 -6.22 0.48 5.38
N PHE A 3 -5.06 -0.16 5.48
CA PHE A 3 -3.86 0.27 4.76
C PHE A 3 -3.82 -0.40 3.39
N SER A 4 -3.37 0.35 2.39
CA SER A 4 -3.03 -0.21 1.08
C SER A 4 -1.51 -0.46 1.03
N PHE A 5 -1.11 -1.47 0.27
CA PHE A 5 0.26 -1.95 0.19
C PHE A 5 0.73 -1.96 -1.26
N ILE A 6 2.01 -1.71 -1.47
CA ILE A 6 2.65 -1.83 -2.78
C ILE A 6 3.94 -2.65 -2.64
N SER A 7 4.24 -3.52 -3.60
CA SER A 7 5.53 -4.21 -3.59
C SER A 7 6.68 -3.20 -3.70
N THR A 8 7.74 -3.44 -2.92
CA THR A 8 8.97 -2.63 -2.94
C THR A 8 9.61 -2.59 -4.33
N ASP A 9 9.36 -3.60 -5.16
CA ASP A 9 9.88 -3.68 -6.53
C ASP A 9 9.21 -2.65 -7.46
N PHE A 10 7.98 -2.23 -7.13
CA PHE A 10 7.19 -1.27 -7.90
C PHE A 10 7.29 0.15 -7.36
N VAL A 11 7.85 0.34 -6.17
CA VAL A 11 8.09 1.68 -5.60
C VAL A 11 8.91 2.57 -6.54
N PRO A 12 9.99 2.10 -7.19
CA PRO A 12 10.74 2.91 -8.16
C PRO A 12 9.93 3.31 -9.40
N LEU A 13 8.84 2.58 -9.71
CA LEU A 13 7.95 2.89 -10.84
C LEU A 13 6.95 3.99 -10.48
N LEU A 14 6.63 4.12 -9.20
CA LEU A 14 5.92 5.29 -8.71
C LEU A 14 6.91 6.47 -8.75
N ASN A 15 6.65 7.45 -9.62
CA ASN A 15 7.42 8.69 -9.68
C ASN A 15 7.14 9.62 -8.48
N VAL A 16 6.87 9.03 -7.31
CA VAL A 16 6.50 9.67 -6.03
C VAL A 16 7.53 9.25 -4.99
N LYS A 17 8.06 10.22 -4.24
CA LYS A 17 9.01 9.92 -3.17
C LYS A 17 8.28 9.37 -1.94
N PRO A 18 8.69 8.22 -1.38
CA PRO A 18 8.22 7.78 -0.08
C PRO A 18 8.54 8.82 0.99
N SER A 19 7.62 8.99 1.92
CA SER A 19 7.77 9.77 3.14
C SER A 19 8.08 8.82 4.29
N THR A 20 8.92 9.27 5.22
CA THR A 20 9.27 8.50 6.41
C THR A 20 8.12 8.56 7.41
N LEU A 21 7.55 7.40 7.74
CA LEU A 21 6.69 7.20 8.89
C LEU A 21 7.51 7.24 10.19
N ARG A 22 6.82 7.21 11.33
CA ARG A 22 7.53 7.03 12.61
C ARG A 22 8.35 5.73 12.57
N PRO A 23 9.62 5.73 12.99
CA PRO A 23 10.40 4.50 13.12
C PRO A 23 9.66 3.51 14.01
N GLY A 24 9.61 2.24 13.61
CA GLY A 24 8.89 1.21 14.37
C GLY A 24 7.38 1.23 14.20
N TYR A 25 6.84 1.80 13.10
CA TYR A 25 5.42 1.70 12.84
C TYR A 25 5.07 0.26 12.45
N VAL A 26 4.27 -0.40 13.29
CA VAL A 26 3.88 -1.80 13.09
C VAL A 26 2.45 -1.85 12.58
N ILE A 27 2.28 -2.46 11.41
CA ILE A 27 0.98 -2.75 10.82
C ILE A 27 0.67 -4.24 10.89
N GLU A 28 -0.59 -4.56 11.15
CA GLU A 28 -1.10 -5.93 11.10
C GLU A 28 -1.77 -6.15 9.75
N VAL A 29 -1.24 -7.10 8.96
CA VAL A 29 -1.84 -7.44 7.66
C VAL A 29 -2.91 -8.52 7.85
N ALA A 30 -3.77 -8.71 6.85
CA ALA A 30 -4.94 -9.60 6.93
C ALA A 30 -4.65 -11.07 7.35
N ASN A 31 -3.40 -11.53 7.25
CA ASN A 31 -3.00 -12.85 7.74
C ASN A 31 -2.63 -12.87 9.24
N GLY A 32 -2.84 -11.78 9.98
CA GLY A 32 -2.47 -11.62 11.39
C GLY A 32 -0.98 -11.40 11.64
N LYS A 33 -0.16 -11.30 10.59
CA LYS A 33 1.28 -11.00 10.70
C LYS A 33 1.47 -9.51 10.94
N LYS A 34 2.32 -9.21 11.91
CA LYS A 34 2.81 -7.86 12.17
C LYS A 34 4.04 -7.59 11.32
N VAL A 35 4.02 -6.48 10.61
CA VAL A 35 5.16 -6.02 9.80
C VAL A 35 5.51 -4.61 10.22
N GLU A 36 6.80 -4.38 10.38
CA GLU A 36 7.35 -3.07 10.67
C GLU A 36 7.64 -2.34 9.35
N THR A 37 7.21 -1.09 9.27
CA THR A 37 7.51 -0.19 8.16
C THR A 37 7.88 1.18 8.71
N ASP A 38 8.78 1.85 8.02
CA ASP A 38 9.17 3.23 8.28
C ASP A 38 8.87 4.13 7.08
N MET A 39 8.18 3.61 6.05
CA MET A 39 7.89 4.34 4.82
C MET A 39 6.41 4.30 4.45
N ILE A 40 5.91 5.41 3.91
CA ILE A 40 4.57 5.55 3.33
C ILE A 40 4.64 6.42 2.09
N ILE A 41 3.84 6.12 1.09
CA ILE A 41 3.65 6.91 -0.11
C ILE A 41 2.23 7.46 -0.05
N CYS A 42 2.09 8.73 0.31
CA CYS A 42 0.79 9.36 0.49
C CYS A 42 0.30 10.04 -0.80
N GLY A 43 -1.02 10.07 -0.98
CA GLY A 43 -1.65 10.84 -2.06
C GLY A 43 -1.48 10.22 -3.45
N CYS A 44 -1.31 8.90 -3.54
CA CYS A 44 -1.33 8.20 -4.81
C CYS A 44 -2.75 8.21 -5.39
N ILE A 45 -2.87 8.40 -6.70
CA ILE A 45 -4.15 8.32 -7.40
C ILE A 45 -4.25 6.93 -8.02
N LEU A 46 -5.24 6.16 -7.58
CA LEU A 46 -5.64 4.89 -8.18
C LEU A 46 -6.80 5.15 -9.14
N GLU A 47 -6.58 4.84 -10.40
CA GLU A 47 -7.62 4.83 -11.43
C GLU A 47 -8.21 3.43 -11.55
N LEU A 48 -9.53 3.32 -11.34
CA LEU A 48 -10.28 2.07 -11.46
C LEU A 48 -11.49 2.30 -12.37
N GLY A 49 -11.35 1.89 -13.63
CA GLY A 49 -12.33 2.25 -14.66
C GLY A 49 -12.41 3.77 -14.80
N ASP A 50 -13.62 4.33 -14.71
CA ASP A 50 -13.85 5.78 -14.82
C ASP A 50 -13.77 6.52 -13.46
N SER A 51 -13.27 5.86 -12.41
CA SER A 51 -13.21 6.41 -11.05
C SER A 51 -11.77 6.61 -10.58
N LEU A 52 -11.52 7.73 -9.91
CA LEU A 52 -10.24 8.08 -9.31
C LEU A 52 -10.35 8.05 -7.78
N PHE A 53 -9.44 7.33 -7.14
CA PHE A 53 -9.36 7.22 -5.68
C PHE A 53 -8.00 7.72 -5.21
N THR A 54 -7.99 8.52 -4.14
CA THR A 54 -6.74 8.84 -3.46
C THR A 54 -6.47 7.76 -2.43
N ILE A 55 -5.32 7.11 -2.51
CA ILE A 55 -4.90 6.06 -1.59
C ILE A 55 -3.50 6.35 -1.05
N ASP A 56 -3.25 5.90 0.18
CA ASP A 56 -1.93 5.89 0.77
C ASP A 56 -1.37 4.47 0.72
N LEU A 57 -0.15 4.33 0.20
CA LEU A 57 0.50 3.04 -0.04
C LEU A 57 1.66 2.84 0.93
N ILE A 58 1.70 1.67 1.56
CA ILE A 58 2.83 1.24 2.37
C ILE A 58 3.69 0.28 1.54
N PRO A 59 4.98 0.59 1.30
CA PRO A 59 5.92 -0.35 0.69
C PRO A 59 6.01 -1.66 1.48
N PHE A 60 5.82 -2.78 0.80
CA PHE A 60 5.73 -4.11 1.42
C PHE A 60 6.29 -5.19 0.50
N GLY A 61 7.50 -5.68 0.80
CA GLY A 61 8.23 -6.61 -0.07
C GLY A 61 7.87 -8.09 0.08
N HIS A 62 6.64 -8.44 0.50
CA HIS A 62 6.31 -9.83 0.82
C HIS A 62 5.11 -10.37 0.02
N GLY A 63 5.38 -10.89 -1.17
CA GLY A 63 4.41 -11.58 -2.03
C GLY A 63 4.66 -11.34 -3.52
N SER A 64 3.83 -11.94 -4.37
CA SER A 64 3.90 -11.81 -5.84
C SER A 64 2.83 -10.85 -6.38
N PHE A 65 2.50 -9.81 -5.62
CA PHE A 65 1.47 -8.83 -5.97
C PHE A 65 2.11 -7.48 -6.18
N ASP A 66 1.51 -6.67 -7.03
CA ASP A 66 2.03 -5.35 -7.33
C ASP A 66 1.46 -4.36 -6.31
N ILE A 67 0.13 -4.34 -6.17
CA ILE A 67 -0.61 -3.47 -5.26
C ILE A 67 -1.74 -4.26 -4.59
N ILE A 68 -1.90 -4.07 -3.28
CA ILE A 68 -3.06 -4.51 -2.49
C ILE A 68 -3.78 -3.26 -1.98
N VAL A 69 -5.03 -3.07 -2.36
CA VAL A 69 -5.84 -1.94 -1.88
C VAL A 69 -6.80 -2.44 -0.81
N GLY A 70 -6.61 -1.96 0.42
CA GLY A 70 -7.55 -2.17 1.52
C GLY A 70 -8.62 -1.09 1.49
N MET A 71 -9.83 -1.42 1.05
CA MET A 71 -10.95 -0.49 0.99
C MET A 71 -11.95 -0.79 2.12
N ILE A 72 -12.36 0.23 2.87
CA ILE A 72 -13.40 0.12 3.92
C ILE A 72 -14.67 -0.47 3.28
N GLY A 73 -14.95 -1.75 3.55
CA GLY A 73 -16.23 -2.38 3.23
C GLY A 73 -16.29 -3.41 2.09
N CYS A 74 -15.31 -4.32 1.95
CA CYS A 74 -15.40 -5.61 1.23
C CYS A 74 -14.73 -5.78 -0.16
N LEU A 75 -13.76 -4.97 -0.57
CA LEU A 75 -13.01 -5.23 -1.82
C LEU A 75 -11.48 -5.20 -1.58
N ASP A 76 -10.87 -6.38 -1.50
CA ASP A 76 -9.42 -6.55 -1.65
C ASP A 76 -9.11 -6.57 -3.16
N ILE A 77 -8.64 -5.46 -3.71
CA ILE A 77 -8.14 -5.44 -5.10
C ILE A 77 -6.66 -5.85 -5.06
N ARG A 78 -6.34 -6.98 -5.70
CA ARG A 78 -4.96 -7.39 -5.98
C ARG A 78 -4.66 -7.18 -7.45
N LEU A 79 -3.76 -6.23 -7.73
CA LEU A 79 -3.17 -6.05 -9.04
C LEU A 79 -1.90 -6.89 -9.14
N ARG A 80 -1.61 -7.39 -10.33
CA ARG A 80 -0.61 -8.42 -10.63
C ARG A 80 0.26 -7.99 -11.79
#